data_AF-A0A074L7V8-F1
#
_entry.id   AF-A0A074L7V8-F1
#
_cell.length_a   1.000
_cell.length_b   1.000
_cell.length_c   1.000
_cell.angle_alpha   90.00
_cell.angle_beta   90.00
_cell.angle_gamma   90.00
#
_symmetry.space_group_name_H-M   'P 1'
#
loop_
_entity.id
_entity.type
_entity.pdbx_description
1 polymer ?
#
loop_
_entity_poly.entity_id
_entity_poly.type
_entity_poly.pdbx_seq_one_letter_code
_entity_poly.pdbx_strand_id
1 'polypeptide(L)' 'MNIKKSVLNRITVLVEMSPGDVRAIFATTTPRNGYMNIYPDDTISNDLIQKVAGYGMETVDRDEILPNWQNK' A
#
# COMPACT_ATOMS: atom_id res chain seq x y z
N MET A 1 -1.74 4.75 -30.37
CA MET A 1 -1.89 3.79 -29.24
C MET A 1 -1.85 4.59 -27.95
N ASN A 2 -3.01 4.90 -27.37
CA ASN A 2 -3.08 5.65 -26.11
C ASN A 2 -2.76 4.70 -24.96
N ILE A 3 -1.52 4.74 -24.47
CA ILE A 3 -1.14 4.06 -23.24
C ILE A 3 -1.82 4.83 -22.10
N LYS A 4 -2.88 4.26 -21.51
CA LYS A 4 -3.45 4.80 -20.28
C LYS A 4 -2.31 4.84 -19.25
N LYS A 5 -1.95 6.04 -18.79
CA LYS A 5 -1.00 6.21 -17.68
C LYS A 5 -1.57 5.42 -16.50
N SER A 6 -0.83 4.41 -16.03
CA SER A 6 -1.24 3.63 -14.86
C SER A 6 -1.31 4.58 -13.68
N VAL A 7 -2.50 4.79 -13.14
CA VAL A 7 -2.73 5.67 -12.00
C VAL A 7 -2.53 4.87 -10.73
N LEU A 8 -1.68 5.38 -9.83
CA LEU A 8 -1.50 4.78 -8.52
C LEU A 8 -2.75 5.04 -7.67
N ASN A 9 -3.30 4.00 -7.07
CA ASN A 9 -4.48 4.10 -6.19
C ASN A 9 -4.16 3.64 -4.76
N ARG A 10 -3.41 2.55 -4.65
CA ARG A 10 -3.03 1.93 -3.39
C ARG A 10 -1.61 1.38 -3.49
N ILE A 11 -0.85 1.53 -2.42
CA ILE A 11 0.37 0.77 -2.15
C ILE A 11 0.13 -0.01 -0.86
N THR A 12 0.44 -1.31 -0.87
CA THR A 12 0.46 -2.15 0.31
C THR A 12 1.85 -2.76 0.46
N VAL A 13 2.43 -2.69 1.65
CA VAL A 13 3.75 -3.23 2.00
C VAL A 13 3.61 -4.18 3.18
N LEU A 14 4.42 -5.25 3.19
CA LEU A 14 4.53 -6.15 4.35
C LEU A 14 5.70 -5.69 5.21
N VAL A 15 5.44 -5.47 6.49
CA VAL A 15 6.42 -4.97 7.46
C VAL A 15 6.51 -5.94 8.62
N GLU A 16 7.71 -6.44 8.89
CA GLU A 16 7.99 -7.21 10.11
C GLU A 16 8.21 -6.23 11.27
N MET A 17 7.22 -6.09 12.16
CA MET A 17 7.25 -5.17 13.29
C MET A 17 8.08 -5.72 14.46
N SER A 18 8.05 -7.05 14.61
CA SER A 18 8.87 -7.82 15.55
C SER A 18 9.06 -9.23 14.99
N PRO A 19 10.03 -10.03 15.47
CA PRO A 19 10.28 -11.36 14.93
C PRO A 19 9.00 -12.22 14.84
N GLY A 20 8.55 -12.52 13.62
CA GLY A 20 7.33 -13.29 13.36
C GLY A 20 6.00 -12.50 13.36
N ASP A 21 6.00 -11.20 13.66
CA ASP A 21 4.85 -10.28 13.52
C ASP A 21 4.98 -9.50 12.21
N VAL A 22 4.37 -10.03 11.15
CA VAL A 22 4.32 -9.37 9.83
C VAL A 22 2.95 -8.74 9.62
N ARG A 23 2.94 -7.44 9.35
CA ARG A 23 1.72 -6.65 9.15
C ARG A 23 1.67 -6.05 7.77
N ALA A 24 0.47 -5.94 7.22
CA ALA A 24 0.24 -5.24 5.98
C ALA A 24 -0.09 -3.78 6.27
N ILE A 25 0.80 -2.89 5.83
CA ILE A 25 0.65 -1.45 5.95
C ILE A 25 0.33 -0.89 4.56
N PHE A 26 -0.67 -0.04 4.45
CA PHE A 26 -1.08 0.50 3.16
C PHE A 26 -1.35 2.00 3.20
N ALA A 27 -1.23 2.63 2.04
CA ALA A 27 -1.66 4.00 1.80
C ALA A 27 -2.51 4.06 0.53
N THR A 28 -3.47 4.98 0.50
CA THR A 28 -4.38 5.18 -0.63
C THR A 28 -4.44 6.64 -1.05
N THR A 29 -4.95 6.90 -2.26
CA THR A 29 -5.24 8.27 -2.72
C THR A 29 -6.41 8.92 -1.99
N THR A 30 -7.26 8.13 -1.32
CA THR A 30 -8.32 8.64 -0.46
C THR A 30 -7.71 9.12 0.87
N PRO A 31 -7.88 10.41 1.25
CA PRO A 31 -7.37 10.93 2.51
C PRO A 31 -7.96 10.18 3.71
N ARG A 32 -7.12 9.86 4.70
CA ARG A 32 -7.53 9.26 5.98
C ARG A 32 -6.89 10.03 7.12
N ASN A 33 -7.70 10.47 8.07
CA ASN A 33 -7.23 11.29 9.17
C ASN A 33 -6.20 10.52 10.02
N GLY A 34 -5.02 11.12 10.25
CA GLY A 34 -3.94 10.51 11.03
C GLY A 34 -3.05 9.53 10.26
N TYR A 35 -3.25 9.32 8.95
CA TYR A 35 -2.45 8.41 8.14
C TYR A 35 -1.94 9.06 6.86
N MET A 36 -0.88 8.49 6.28
CA MET A 36 -0.35 8.90 5.00
C MET A 36 -1.33 8.64 3.85
N ASN A 37 -1.41 9.60 2.93
CA ASN A 37 -1.99 9.44 1.62
C ASN A 37 -0.90 9.46 0.53
N ILE A 38 -1.17 8.80 -0.59
CA ILE A 38 -0.34 8.82 -1.81
C ILE A 38 -1.05 9.61 -2.91
N TYR A 39 -0.31 10.01 -3.94
CA TYR A 39 -0.86 10.71 -5.09
C TYR A 39 -0.94 9.83 -6.35
N PRO A 40 -1.95 10.05 -7.20
CA PRO A 40 -2.12 9.33 -8.48
C PRO A 40 -0.88 9.25 -9.38
N ASP A 41 -0.02 10.26 -9.31
CA ASP A 41 1.18 10.46 -10.12
C ASP A 41 2.50 10.23 -9.35
N ASP A 42 2.42 9.76 -8.10
CA ASP A 42 3.60 9.37 -7.34
C ASP A 42 4.40 8.30 -8.08
N THR A 43 5.72 8.47 -8.09
CA THR A 43 6.63 7.46 -8.63
C THR A 43 6.92 6.40 -7.58
N ILE A 44 6.72 5.13 -7.92
CA ILE A 44 7.09 4.01 -7.05
C ILE A 44 8.61 4.02 -6.85
N SER A 45 9.03 4.27 -5.62
CA SER A 45 10.44 4.35 -5.21
C SER A 45 10.63 3.75 -3.82
N ASN A 46 11.88 3.43 -3.47
CA ASN A 46 12.20 2.94 -2.13
C ASN A 46 11.77 3.93 -1.04
N ASP A 47 11.94 5.24 -1.28
CA ASP A 47 11.54 6.28 -0.34
C ASP A 47 10.02 6.28 -0.12
N LEU A 48 9.23 6.11 -1.19
CA LEU A 48 7.78 6.01 -1.08
C LEU A 48 7.37 4.76 -0.30
N ILE A 49 7.98 3.62 -0.61
CA ILE A 49 7.74 2.34 0.08
C ILE A 49 8.04 2.47 1.57
N GLN A 50 9.17 3.10 1.94
CA GLN A 50 9.55 3.31 3.35
C GLN A 50 8.59 4.27 4.07
N LYS A 51 8.13 5.33 3.40
CA LYS A 51 7.10 6.22 3.97
C LYS A 51 5.79 5.48 4.22
N VAL A 52 5.34 4.64 3.29
CA VAL A 52 4.14 3.83 3.48
C VAL A 52 4.34 2.86 4.65
N ALA A 53 5.50 2.21 4.77
CA ALA A 53 5.79 1.32 5.90
C ALA A 53 5.71 2.01 7.26
N GLY A 54 6.16 3.26 7.37
CA GLY A 54 6.19 4.02 8.62
C GLY A 54 4.90 4.80 8.96
N TYR A 55 4.17 5.27 7.96
CA TYR A 55 3.05 6.21 8.14
C TYR A 55 1.72 5.75 7.53
N GLY A 56 1.71 4.60 6.85
CA GLY A 56 0.49 4.03 6.31
C GLY A 56 -0.42 3.48 7.42
N MET A 57 -1.58 3.02 7.00
CA MET A 57 -2.55 2.39 7.88
C MET A 57 -2.37 0.87 7.86
N GLU A 58 -2.47 0.21 9.01
CA GLU A 58 -2.54 -1.25 9.06
C GLU A 58 -3.87 -1.72 8.45
N THR A 59 -3.85 -2.81 7.69
CA THR A 59 -5.05 -3.56 7.34
C THR A 59 -4.92 -5.00 7.79
N VAL A 60 -6.03 -5.55 8.28
CA VAL A 60 -6.19 -6.97 8.62
C VAL A 60 -7.05 -7.71 7.59
N ASP A 61 -7.60 -6.98 6.61
CA ASP A 61 -8.43 -7.57 5.56
C ASP A 61 -7.54 -8.21 4.49
N ARG A 62 -7.48 -9.53 4.51
CA ARG A 62 -6.63 -10.31 3.60
C ARG A 62 -7.02 -10.16 2.14
N ASP A 63 -8.32 -10.04 1.86
CA ASP A 63 -8.81 -9.94 0.50
C ASP A 63 -8.53 -8.55 -0.10
N GLU A 64 -8.36 -7.53 0.75
CA GLU A 64 -7.82 -6.23 0.37
C GLU A 64 -6.31 -6.23 0.06
N ILE A 65 -5.53 -7.02 0.80
CA ILE A 65 -4.06 -7.05 0.68
C ILE A 65 -3.62 -7.86 -0.55
N LEU A 66 -4.24 -9.03 -0.75
CA LEU A 66 -3.91 -9.97 -1.82
C LEU A 66 -5.18 -10.40 -2.57
N PRO A 67 -5.76 -9.54 -3.40
CA PRO A 67 -6.94 -9.90 -4.17
C PRO A 67 -6.66 -11.16 -5.01
N ASN A 68 -7.58 -12.12 -4.97
CA ASN A 68 -7.49 -13.42 -5.67
C ASN A 68 -6.41 -14.39 -5.18
N TRP A 69 -5.89 -14.24 -3.96
CA TRP A 69 -4.95 -15.22 -3.35
C TRP A 69 -5.50 -16.66 -3.30
N GLN A 70 -6.83 -16.81 -3.36
CA GLN A 70 -7.56 -18.09 -3.34
C GLN A 70 -7.55 -18.82 -4.69
N ASN A 71 -7.29 -18.10 -5.78
CA ASN A 71 -7.33 -18.69 -7.11
C ASN A 71 -5.98 -19.38 -7.37
N LYS A 72 -5.94 -20.67 -7.05
CA LYS A 72 -4.87 -21.61 -7.44
C LYS A 72 -4.92 -21.94 -8.93
#